data_AF-Q4U514-F1
#
_entry.id   AF-Q4U514-F1
#
_cell.length_a   1.000
_cell.length_b   1.000
_cell.length_c   1.000
_cell.angle_alpha   90.00
_cell.angle_beta   90.00
_cell.angle_gamma   90.00
#
_symmetry.space_group_name_H-M   'P 1'
#
loop_
_entity.id
_entity.type
_entity.pdbx_description
1 polymer ?
#
loop_
_entity_poly.entity_id
_entity_poly.type
_entity_poly.pdbx_seq_one_letter_code
_entity_poly.pdbx_strand_id
1 'polypeptide(L)'
;TLLTSMADKELVHMIAWAKKLPGFLQLSLHDQVQLLESSWLEVLMIGLIWRSTHCPGKLIFAQDLILDRNEGDCVEGMAEIFDMLLATASRFRMLKLKPEEFVCLKAIILLNSGAFSFCTGTMEPLHDNVAVQSMLDTITDTLIHHIGQSGFSAQQQSRRQAQLLLLLSHIRHMSNKGMEHLYSMKCKNKVP
;
A
#
# COMPACT_ATOMS: atom_id res chain seq x y z
N THR A 1 -13.87 -0.08 16.10
CA THR A 1 -15.07 -0.70 15.50
C THR A 1 -15.41 -0.10 14.14
N LEU A 2 -15.49 1.23 13.97
CA LEU A 2 -15.78 1.83 12.65
C LEU A 2 -14.64 1.63 11.62
N LEU A 3 -13.42 2.07 11.93
CA LEU A 3 -12.25 1.93 11.04
C LEU A 3 -11.96 0.46 10.68
N THR A 4 -12.12 -0.45 11.64
CA THR A 4 -11.96 -1.89 11.42
C THR A 4 -13.01 -2.45 10.47
N SER A 5 -14.28 -2.09 10.64
CA SER A 5 -15.35 -2.52 9.72
C SER A 5 -15.19 -1.98 8.29
N MET A 6 -14.54 -0.82 8.14
CA MET A 6 -14.21 -0.26 6.84
C MET A 6 -13.03 -0.95 6.19
N ALA A 7 -12.01 -1.29 6.97
CA ALA A 7 -10.90 -2.11 6.50
C ALA A 7 -11.43 -3.44 5.94
N ASP A 8 -12.39 -4.10 6.61
CA ASP A 8 -13.01 -5.33 6.12
C ASP A 8 -13.68 -5.15 4.74
N LYS A 9 -14.40 -4.05 4.54
CA LYS A 9 -15.02 -3.74 3.23
C LYS A 9 -13.98 -3.43 2.16
N GLU A 10 -12.94 -2.68 2.50
CA GLU A 10 -11.86 -2.35 1.55
C GLU A 10 -11.02 -3.59 1.20
N LEU A 11 -10.88 -4.56 2.11
CA LEU A 11 -10.22 -5.85 1.85
C LEU A 11 -10.94 -6.64 0.75
N VAL A 12 -12.28 -6.67 0.76
CA VAL A 12 -13.06 -7.32 -0.31
C VAL A 12 -12.77 -6.65 -1.67
N HIS A 13 -12.75 -5.32 -1.72
CA HIS A 13 -12.41 -4.59 -2.94
C HIS A 13 -10.96 -4.80 -3.37
N MET A 14 -10.03 -4.94 -2.41
CA MET A 14 -8.64 -5.26 -2.68
C MET A 14 -8.49 -6.63 -3.33
N ILE A 15 -9.15 -7.65 -2.80
CA ILE A 15 -9.13 -9.01 -3.38
C ILE A 15 -9.71 -8.98 -4.79
N ALA A 16 -10.85 -8.30 -4.98
CA ALA A 16 -11.46 -8.14 -6.30
C ALA A 16 -10.56 -7.38 -7.29
N TRP A 17 -9.77 -6.42 -6.82
CA TRP A 17 -8.78 -5.70 -7.62
C TRP A 17 -7.57 -6.57 -7.95
N ALA A 18 -7.01 -7.31 -6.98
CA ALA A 18 -5.85 -8.17 -7.18
C ALA A 18 -6.12 -9.23 -8.26
N LYS A 19 -7.31 -9.82 -8.27
CA LYS A 19 -7.76 -10.78 -9.31
C LYS A 19 -7.80 -10.19 -10.73
N LYS A 20 -7.80 -8.86 -10.89
CA LYS A 20 -7.76 -8.20 -12.19
C LYS A 20 -6.33 -7.91 -12.68
N LEU A 21 -5.31 -8.12 -11.85
CA LEU A 21 -3.92 -7.95 -12.27
C LEU A 21 -3.52 -9.08 -13.24
N PRO A 22 -2.93 -8.74 -14.39
CA PRO A 22 -2.42 -9.75 -15.33
C PRO A 22 -1.42 -10.68 -14.64
N GLY A 23 -1.60 -11.99 -14.74
CA GLY A 23 -0.74 -13.00 -14.12
C GLY A 23 -1.20 -13.45 -12.72
N PHE A 24 -1.99 -12.65 -12.00
CA PHE A 24 -2.29 -12.94 -10.58
C PHE A 24 -3.15 -14.19 -10.38
N LEU A 25 -4.14 -14.40 -11.25
CA LEU A 25 -5.00 -15.60 -11.20
C LEU A 25 -4.29 -16.88 -11.67
N GLN A 26 -3.14 -16.76 -12.32
CA GLN A 26 -2.32 -17.88 -12.75
C GLN A 26 -1.42 -18.42 -11.62
N LEU A 27 -1.19 -17.63 -10.57
CA LEU A 27 -0.47 -18.07 -9.39
C LEU A 27 -1.29 -19.11 -8.61
N SER A 28 -0.60 -19.94 -7.81
CA SER A 28 -1.27 -20.87 -6.91
C SER A 28 -2.15 -20.10 -5.91
N LEU A 29 -3.25 -20.72 -5.44
CA LEU A 29 -4.10 -20.09 -4.42
C LEU A 29 -3.30 -19.75 -3.16
N HIS A 30 -2.34 -20.61 -2.79
CA HIS A 30 -1.39 -20.36 -1.71
C HIS A 30 -0.65 -19.03 -1.91
N ASP A 31 -0.02 -18.84 -3.07
CA ASP A 31 0.74 -17.63 -3.37
C ASP A 31 -0.15 -16.39 -3.43
N GLN A 32 -1.36 -16.51 -4.01
CA GLN A 32 -2.33 -15.41 -4.02
C GLN A 32 -2.69 -14.95 -2.61
N VAL A 33 -2.98 -15.90 -1.71
CA VAL A 33 -3.31 -15.61 -0.31
C VAL A 33 -2.10 -15.01 0.41
N GLN A 34 -0.93 -15.62 0.26
CA GLN A 34 0.30 -15.14 0.89
C GLN A 34 0.65 -13.71 0.48
N LEU A 35 0.55 -13.36 -0.80
CA LEU A 35 0.79 -12.00 -1.31
C LEU A 35 -0.20 -11.00 -0.68
N LEU A 36 -1.48 -11.37 -0.58
CA LEU A 36 -2.50 -10.53 0.05
C LEU A 36 -2.28 -10.38 1.55
N GLU A 37 -2.03 -11.48 2.28
CA GLU A 37 -1.83 -11.48 3.74
C GLU A 37 -0.61 -10.66 4.17
N SER A 38 0.44 -10.64 3.35
CA SER A 38 1.67 -9.92 3.67
C SER A 38 1.64 -8.43 3.27
N SER A 39 0.73 -8.01 2.40
CA SER A 39 0.71 -6.64 1.84
C SER A 39 -0.58 -5.86 2.10
N TRP A 40 -1.62 -6.48 2.65
CA TRP A 40 -2.96 -5.87 2.70
C TRP A 40 -2.95 -4.48 3.33
N LEU A 41 -2.26 -4.30 4.46
CA LEU A 41 -2.26 -3.01 5.16
C LEU A 41 -1.53 -1.93 4.35
N GLU A 42 -0.44 -2.28 3.66
CA GLU A 42 0.26 -1.38 2.74
C GLU A 42 -0.64 -0.97 1.57
N VAL A 43 -1.38 -1.92 1.00
CA VAL A 43 -2.31 -1.69 -0.11
C VAL A 43 -3.48 -0.80 0.31
N LEU A 44 -3.99 -0.97 1.55
CA LEU A 44 -5.00 -0.06 2.12
C LEU A 44 -4.41 1.35 2.35
N MET A 45 -3.23 1.43 2.95
CA MET A 45 -2.57 2.71 3.26
C MET A 45 -2.26 3.51 1.99
N ILE A 46 -1.69 2.90 0.95
CA ILE A 46 -1.42 3.62 -0.31
C ILE A 46 -2.72 4.10 -0.97
N GLY A 47 -3.80 3.31 -0.87
CA GLY A 47 -5.13 3.70 -1.34
C GLY A 47 -5.68 4.91 -0.58
N LEU A 48 -5.57 4.90 0.75
CA LEU A 48 -5.96 6.01 1.62
C LEU A 48 -5.15 7.29 1.30
N ILE A 49 -3.82 7.15 1.20
CA ILE A 49 -2.90 8.25 0.87
C ILE A 49 -3.29 8.86 -0.48
N TRP A 50 -3.50 8.03 -1.50
CA TRP A 50 -3.89 8.47 -2.84
C TRP A 50 -5.21 9.24 -2.82
N ARG A 51 -6.26 8.67 -2.21
CA ARG A 51 -7.58 9.34 -2.11
C ARG A 51 -7.49 10.68 -1.37
N SER A 52 -6.55 10.81 -0.43
CA SER A 52 -6.37 12.00 0.41
C SER A 52 -5.43 13.06 -0.19
N THR A 53 -4.80 12.79 -1.34
CA THR A 53 -3.80 13.71 -1.94
C THR A 53 -4.33 15.12 -2.18
N HIS A 54 -5.61 15.28 -2.50
CA HIS A 54 -6.25 16.57 -2.79
C HIS A 54 -6.85 17.27 -1.57
N CYS A 55 -6.73 16.70 -0.37
CA CYS A 55 -7.26 17.26 0.88
C CYS A 55 -6.15 17.48 1.92
N PRO A 56 -5.43 18.62 1.89
CA PRO A 56 -4.37 18.91 2.85
C PRO A 56 -4.84 18.80 4.31
N GLY A 57 -4.05 18.11 5.15
CA GLY A 57 -4.32 17.98 6.59
C GLY A 57 -5.43 16.99 6.95
N LYS A 58 -6.03 16.30 5.98
CA LYS A 58 -7.12 15.35 6.20
C LYS A 58 -6.87 14.02 5.51
N LEU A 59 -7.42 12.95 6.07
CA LEU A 59 -7.43 11.61 5.50
C LEU A 59 -8.86 11.18 5.16
N ILE A 60 -9.07 10.74 3.92
CA ILE A 60 -10.38 10.31 3.39
C ILE A 60 -10.48 8.79 3.50
N PHE A 61 -10.98 8.30 4.63
CA PHE A 61 -11.21 6.88 4.86
C PHE A 61 -12.37 6.35 4.01
N ALA A 62 -13.46 7.12 3.92
CA ALA A 62 -14.60 6.91 3.01
C ALA A 62 -15.22 8.25 2.60
N GLN A 63 -16.23 8.22 1.72
CA GLN A 63 -16.96 9.41 1.28
C GLN A 63 -17.58 10.21 2.44
N ASP A 64 -18.00 9.52 3.49
CA ASP A 64 -18.65 10.04 4.70
C ASP A 64 -17.74 10.03 5.94
N LEU A 65 -16.51 9.54 5.82
CA LEU A 65 -15.53 9.51 6.91
C LEU A 65 -14.22 10.18 6.48
N ILE A 66 -14.14 11.48 6.75
CA ILE A 66 -12.96 12.30 6.54
C ILE A 66 -12.49 12.74 7.92
N LEU A 67 -11.27 12.38 8.28
CA LEU A 67 -10.69 12.73 9.57
C LEU A 67 -9.61 13.79 9.37
N ASP A 68 -9.59 14.80 10.23
CA ASP A 68 -8.44 15.66 10.42
C ASP A 68 -7.52 15.15 11.54
N ARG A 69 -6.39 15.83 11.75
CA ARG A 69 -5.40 15.43 12.76
C ARG A 69 -5.97 15.43 14.18
N ASN A 70 -6.85 16.37 14.51
CA ASN A 70 -7.39 16.51 15.86
C ASN A 70 -8.34 15.35 16.18
N GLU A 71 -9.05 14.84 15.17
CA GLU A 71 -9.90 13.65 15.30
C GLU A 71 -9.07 12.35 15.39
N GLY A 72 -7.86 12.34 14.83
CA GLY A 72 -6.91 11.23 14.91
C GLY A 72 -6.35 10.95 16.30
N ASP A 73 -6.34 11.96 17.19
CA ASP A 73 -5.86 11.85 18.57
C ASP A 73 -6.81 11.03 19.48
N CYS A 74 -8.00 10.65 18.98
CA CYS A 74 -8.97 9.85 19.72
C CYS A 74 -8.52 8.40 19.98
N VAL A 75 -7.47 7.91 19.31
CA VAL A 75 -6.94 6.55 19.47
C VAL A 75 -5.45 6.59 19.80
N GLU A 76 -5.09 6.14 21.01
CA GLU A 76 -3.72 6.06 21.51
C GLU A 76 -2.81 5.29 20.53
N GLY A 77 -1.74 5.92 20.04
CA GLY A 77 -0.80 5.33 19.07
C GLY A 77 -1.16 5.52 17.59
N MET A 78 -2.39 5.97 17.27
CA MET A 78 -2.77 6.29 15.88
C MET A 78 -2.27 7.65 15.43
N ALA A 79 -2.03 8.61 16.33
CA ALA A 79 -1.57 9.95 15.98
C ALA A 79 -0.26 9.94 15.17
N GLU A 80 0.71 9.09 15.54
CA GLU A 80 1.97 8.98 14.81
C GLU A 80 1.75 8.41 13.39
N ILE A 81 0.95 7.34 13.27
CA ILE A 81 0.59 6.73 11.98
C ILE A 81 -0.15 7.75 11.11
N PHE A 82 -1.05 8.53 11.70
CA PHE A 82 -1.80 9.58 11.03
C PHE A 82 -0.86 10.66 10.46
N ASP A 83 0.09 11.13 11.25
CA ASP A 83 1.09 12.12 10.82
C ASP A 83 1.96 11.57 9.67
N MET A 84 2.37 10.30 9.73
CA MET A 84 3.13 9.67 8.63
C MET A 84 2.29 9.54 7.34
N LEU A 85 1.00 9.20 7.45
CA LEU A 85 0.07 9.12 6.31
C LEU A 85 -0.10 10.48 5.65
N LEU A 86 -0.33 11.54 6.45
CA LEU A 86 -0.44 12.92 5.97
C LEU A 86 0.86 13.40 5.29
N ALA A 87 2.01 13.12 5.90
CA ALA A 87 3.31 13.46 5.32
C ALA A 87 3.52 12.78 3.96
N THR A 88 3.12 11.51 3.82
CA THR A 88 3.23 10.76 2.57
C THR A 88 2.23 11.26 1.52
N ALA A 89 1.01 11.63 1.91
CA ALA A 89 0.04 12.27 1.01
C ALA A 89 0.54 13.62 0.50
N SER A 90 1.19 14.41 1.35
CA SER A 90 1.87 15.64 0.95
C SER A 90 2.97 15.36 -0.09
N ARG A 91 3.78 14.31 0.13
CA ARG A 91 4.84 13.92 -0.80
C ARG A 91 4.30 13.44 -2.16
N PHE A 92 3.19 12.69 -2.20
CA PHE A 92 2.50 12.33 -3.44
C PHE A 92 2.06 13.57 -4.22
N ARG A 93 1.50 14.57 -3.52
CA ARG A 93 1.11 15.85 -4.11
C ARG A 93 2.31 16.62 -4.66
N MET A 94 3.40 16.72 -3.90
CA MET A 94 4.63 17.39 -4.34
C MET A 94 5.23 16.74 -5.59
N LEU A 95 5.22 15.41 -5.65
CA LEU A 95 5.73 14.65 -6.80
C LEU A 95 4.78 14.67 -8.00
N LYS A 96 3.57 15.22 -7.84
CA LYS A 96 2.48 15.18 -8.82
C LYS A 96 2.30 13.75 -9.36
N LEU A 97 2.12 12.80 -8.43
CA LEU A 97 1.97 11.40 -8.77
C LEU A 97 0.77 11.22 -9.71
N LYS A 98 0.97 10.51 -10.82
CA LYS A 98 -0.06 10.27 -11.83
C LYS A 98 -0.86 9.00 -11.49
N PRO A 99 -2.13 8.88 -11.97
CA PRO A 99 -2.93 7.68 -11.75
C PRO A 99 -2.26 6.39 -12.22
N GLU A 100 -1.58 6.43 -13.37
CA GLU A 100 -0.87 5.28 -13.95
C GLU A 100 0.31 4.85 -13.07
N GLU A 101 1.08 5.82 -12.57
CA GLU A 101 2.19 5.55 -11.65
C GLU A 101 1.68 5.01 -10.31
N PHE A 102 0.56 5.54 -9.80
CA PHE A 102 -0.07 5.06 -8.59
C PHE A 102 -0.51 3.59 -8.69
N VAL A 103 -1.18 3.20 -9.77
CA VAL A 103 -1.61 1.80 -9.93
C VAL A 103 -0.42 0.85 -10.06
N CYS A 104 0.66 1.27 -10.72
CA CYS A 104 1.91 0.51 -10.76
C CYS A 104 2.51 0.34 -9.35
N LEU A 105 2.64 1.43 -8.57
CA LEU A 105 3.17 1.35 -7.21
C LEU A 105 2.31 0.45 -6.31
N LYS A 106 0.99 0.53 -6.42
CA LYS A 106 0.06 -0.33 -5.70
C LYS A 106 0.24 -1.81 -6.07
N ALA A 107 0.46 -2.12 -7.35
CA ALA A 107 0.71 -3.48 -7.81
C ALA A 107 2.10 -3.99 -7.38
N ILE A 108 3.13 -3.14 -7.40
CA ILE A 108 4.46 -3.46 -6.87
C ILE A 108 4.37 -3.82 -5.38
N ILE A 109 3.61 -3.07 -4.57
CA ILE A 109 3.41 -3.41 -3.15
C ILE A 109 2.84 -4.82 -2.98
N LEU A 110 1.79 -5.15 -3.73
CA LEU A 110 1.15 -6.46 -3.64
C LEU A 110 2.11 -7.61 -3.98
N LEU A 111 2.93 -7.44 -5.01
CA LEU A 111 3.78 -8.50 -5.55
C LEU A 111 5.18 -8.55 -4.90
N ASN A 112 5.65 -7.44 -4.32
CA ASN A 112 6.95 -7.33 -3.65
C ASN A 112 6.86 -7.64 -2.14
N SER A 113 5.91 -8.50 -1.76
CA SER A 113 5.63 -8.78 -0.36
C SER A 113 6.56 -9.83 0.25
N GLY A 114 7.34 -10.54 -0.58
CA GLY A 114 8.35 -11.52 -0.18
C GLY A 114 9.55 -10.98 0.62
N ALA A 115 9.60 -9.67 0.93
CA ALA A 115 10.74 -9.10 1.62
C ALA A 115 10.81 -9.43 3.12
N PHE A 116 9.72 -9.49 3.90
CA PHE A 116 9.83 -9.81 5.34
C PHE A 116 8.55 -10.39 5.96
N SER A 117 8.66 -11.64 6.42
CA SER A 117 7.71 -12.33 7.31
C SER A 117 7.74 -11.68 8.69
N PHE A 118 6.68 -10.96 9.08
CA PHE A 118 6.60 -10.39 10.43
C PHE A 118 5.46 -10.92 11.29
N CYS A 119 4.70 -11.93 10.83
CA CYS A 119 3.47 -12.30 11.54
C CYS A 119 3.17 -13.80 11.66
N THR A 120 3.86 -14.69 10.94
CA THR A 120 3.65 -16.13 11.12
C THR A 120 5.00 -16.83 11.10
N GLY A 121 5.31 -17.56 12.17
CA GLY A 121 6.61 -18.23 12.39
C GLY A 121 6.94 -19.35 11.40
N THR A 122 6.18 -19.49 10.30
CA THR A 122 6.31 -20.49 9.25
C THR A 122 5.58 -20.01 7.98
N MET A 123 5.91 -18.84 7.42
CA MET A 123 5.49 -18.59 6.03
C MET A 123 6.34 -19.46 5.13
N GLU A 124 5.69 -20.44 4.49
CA GLU A 124 6.32 -21.16 3.38
C GLU A 124 6.69 -20.14 2.28
N PRO A 125 7.82 -20.34 1.59
CA PRO A 125 8.15 -19.49 0.46
C PRO A 125 7.07 -19.62 -0.63
N LEU A 126 6.95 -18.58 -1.46
CA LEU A 126 6.09 -18.64 -2.64
C LEU A 126 6.47 -19.87 -3.48
N HIS A 127 5.47 -20.58 -4.01
CA HIS A 127 5.73 -21.74 -4.87
C HIS A 127 6.29 -21.31 -6.23
N ASP A 128 5.75 -20.23 -6.81
CA ASP A 128 6.20 -19.71 -8.11
C ASP A 128 6.79 -18.30 -8.00
N ASN A 129 7.99 -18.21 -7.43
CA ASN A 129 8.74 -16.95 -7.36
C ASN A 129 9.08 -16.38 -8.75
N VAL A 130 9.24 -17.25 -9.76
CA VAL A 130 9.61 -16.81 -11.12
C VAL A 130 8.44 -16.09 -11.78
N ALA A 131 7.22 -16.62 -11.67
CA ALA A 131 6.03 -15.95 -12.18
C ALA A 131 5.79 -14.61 -11.47
N VAL A 132 5.93 -14.56 -10.15
CA VAL A 132 5.79 -13.31 -9.37
C VAL A 132 6.84 -12.27 -9.79
N GLN A 133 8.10 -12.69 -9.97
CA GLN A 133 9.16 -11.80 -10.45
C GLN A 133 8.88 -11.30 -11.88
N SER A 134 8.41 -12.17 -12.78
CA SER A 134 8.05 -11.77 -14.14
C SER A 134 6.91 -10.74 -14.17
N MET A 135 5.93 -10.88 -13.27
CA MET A 135 4.87 -9.88 -13.09
C MET A 135 5.45 -8.55 -12.57
N LEU A 136 6.35 -8.59 -11.58
CA LEU A 136 7.03 -7.41 -11.06
C LEU A 136 7.85 -6.67 -12.12
N ASP A 137 8.60 -7.40 -12.94
CA ASP A 137 9.39 -6.84 -14.04
C ASP A 137 8.47 -6.14 -15.04
N THR A 138 7.38 -6.81 -15.45
CA THR A 138 6.37 -6.25 -16.36
C THR A 138 5.77 -4.94 -15.83
N ILE A 139 5.43 -4.90 -14.53
CA ILE A 139 4.85 -3.69 -13.90
C ILE A 139 5.90 -2.60 -13.77
N THR A 140 7.16 -2.95 -13.49
CA THR A 140 8.27 -2.01 -13.41
C THR A 140 8.56 -1.38 -14.77
N ASP A 141 8.57 -2.17 -15.84
CA ASP A 141 8.70 -1.68 -17.21
C ASP A 141 7.53 -0.77 -17.60
N THR A 142 6.31 -1.12 -17.19
CA THR A 142 5.12 -0.29 -17.39
C THR A 142 5.25 1.05 -16.67
N LEU A 143 5.76 1.07 -15.43
CA LEU A 143 6.03 2.29 -14.68
C LEU A 143 7.07 3.16 -15.39
N ILE A 144 8.18 2.57 -15.85
CA ILE A 144 9.23 3.27 -16.59
C ILE A 144 8.67 3.88 -17.88
N HIS A 145 7.84 3.13 -18.61
CA HIS A 145 7.18 3.60 -19.82
C HIS A 145 6.31 4.83 -19.56
N HIS A 146 5.46 4.82 -18.53
CA HIS A 146 4.63 5.98 -18.17
C HIS A 146 5.46 7.20 -17.71
N ILE A 147 6.57 6.96 -16.99
CA ILE A 147 7.52 8.02 -16.65
C ILE A 147 8.11 8.62 -17.93
N GLY A 148 8.52 7.78 -18.89
CA GLY A 148 9.08 8.19 -20.18
C GLY A 148 8.14 9.03 -21.05
N GLN A 149 6.83 8.75 -21.01
CA GLN A 149 5.81 9.53 -21.71
C GLN A 149 5.68 10.98 -21.21
N SER A 150 6.30 11.32 -20.08
CA SER A 150 6.23 12.65 -19.48
C SER A 150 7.23 13.66 -20.08
N GLY A 151 8.00 13.27 -21.11
CA GLY A 151 8.99 14.12 -21.75
C GLY A 151 10.28 14.34 -20.94
N PHE A 152 10.51 13.51 -19.92
CA PHE A 152 11.71 13.56 -19.09
C PHE A 152 12.94 13.07 -19.85
N SER A 153 14.10 13.67 -19.58
CA SER A 153 15.39 13.10 -20.00
C SER A 153 15.65 11.78 -19.29
N ALA A 154 16.50 10.91 -19.84
CA ALA A 154 16.81 9.60 -19.22
C ALA A 154 17.24 9.73 -17.74
N GLN A 155 18.05 10.75 -17.41
CA GLN A 155 18.45 11.00 -16.03
C GLN A 155 17.26 11.40 -15.13
N GLN A 156 16.33 12.21 -15.63
CA GLN A 156 15.12 12.59 -14.89
C GLN A 156 14.19 11.38 -14.70
N GLN A 157 14.08 10.50 -15.70
CA GLN A 157 13.31 9.27 -15.62
C GLN A 157 13.84 8.38 -14.49
N SER A 158 15.16 8.11 -14.46
CA SER A 158 15.77 7.30 -13.40
C SER A 158 15.61 7.93 -12.00
N ARG A 159 15.75 9.26 -11.88
CA ARG A 159 15.52 9.97 -10.61
C ARG A 159 14.07 9.85 -10.15
N ARG A 160 13.11 10.01 -11.06
CA ARG A 160 11.69 9.87 -10.73
C ARG A 160 11.36 8.45 -10.32
N GLN A 161 11.83 7.46 -11.06
CA GLN A 161 11.65 6.04 -10.71
C GLN A 161 12.17 5.76 -9.29
N ALA A 162 13.40 6.19 -8.97
CA ALA A 162 13.97 6.04 -7.64
C ALA A 162 13.14 6.76 -6.57
N GLN A 163 12.69 8.00 -6.83
CA GLN A 163 11.83 8.75 -5.91
C GLN A 163 10.51 8.03 -5.61
N LEU A 164 9.90 7.41 -6.62
CA LEU A 164 8.64 6.68 -6.49
C LEU A 164 8.83 5.37 -5.73
N LEU A 165 9.87 4.59 -6.04
CA LEU A 165 10.16 3.33 -5.34
C LEU A 165 10.54 3.57 -3.86
N LEU A 166 11.21 4.70 -3.55
CA LEU A 166 11.50 5.10 -2.17
C LEU A 166 10.23 5.45 -1.36
N LEU A 167 9.08 5.70 -1.99
CA LEU A 167 7.82 5.85 -1.26
C LEU A 167 7.36 4.52 -0.66
N LEU A 168 7.69 3.41 -1.31
CA LEU A 168 7.27 2.07 -0.89
C LEU A 168 7.89 1.71 0.47
N SER A 169 9.13 2.11 0.73
CA SER A 169 9.78 1.86 2.03
C SER A 169 9.11 2.63 3.18
N HIS A 170 8.66 3.86 2.92
CA HIS A 170 7.89 4.62 3.91
C HIS A 170 6.53 3.99 4.18
N ILE A 171 5.86 3.49 3.14
CA ILE A 171 4.58 2.78 3.27
C ILE A 171 4.76 1.49 4.07
N ARG A 172 5.82 0.72 3.79
CA ARG A 172 6.19 -0.46 4.58
C ARG A 172 6.40 -0.10 6.05
N HIS A 173 7.16 0.94 6.33
CA HIS A 173 7.41 1.38 7.71
C HIS A 173 6.11 1.73 8.45
N MET A 174 5.23 2.50 7.80
CA MET A 174 3.91 2.83 8.35
C MET A 174 3.06 1.57 8.58
N SER A 175 3.07 0.65 7.63
CA SER A 175 2.33 -0.62 7.74
C SER A 175 2.82 -1.45 8.91
N ASN A 176 4.14 -1.57 9.11
CA ASN A 176 4.69 -2.29 10.26
C ASN A 176 4.22 -1.69 11.59
N LYS A 177 4.28 -0.35 11.73
CA LYS A 177 3.76 0.34 12.93
C LYS A 177 2.25 0.15 13.10
N GLY A 178 1.49 0.19 12.01
CA GLY A 178 0.05 -0.07 12.02
C GLY A 178 -0.27 -1.49 12.44
N MET A 179 0.52 -2.46 11.98
CA MET A 179 0.37 -3.87 12.35
C MET A 179 0.67 -4.10 13.83
N GLU A 180 1.77 -3.54 14.35
CA GLU A 180 2.10 -3.57 15.79
C GLU A 180 0.96 -2.98 16.65
N HIS A 181 0.39 -1.86 16.19
CA HIS A 181 -0.75 -1.23 16.86
C HIS A 181 -2.00 -2.14 16.85
N LEU A 182 -2.34 -2.75 15.71
CA LEU A 182 -3.45 -3.69 15.58
C LEU A 182 -3.28 -4.91 16.50
N TYR A 183 -2.08 -5.49 16.55
CA TYR A 183 -1.77 -6.59 17.48
C TYR A 183 -1.93 -6.17 18.93
N SER A 184 -1.43 -4.99 19.31
CA SER A 184 -1.60 -4.46 20.66
C SER A 184 -3.08 -4.26 21.02
N MET A 185 -3.90 -3.78 20.07
CA MET A 185 -5.34 -3.62 20.29
C MET A 185 -6.07 -4.97 20.42
N LYS A 186 -5.69 -5.98 19.63
CA LYS A 186 -6.22 -7.35 19.73
C LYS A 186 -5.90 -7.97 21.10
N CYS A 187 -4.65 -7.86 21.56
CA CYS A 187 -4.26 -8.34 22.90
C CYS A 187 -5.00 -7.63 24.04
N LYS A 188 -5.47 -6.40 23.82
CA LYS A 188 -6.27 -5.60 24.76
C LYS A 188 -7.79 -5.84 24.64
N ASN A 189 -8.26 -6.80 23.81
CA ASN A 189 -9.67 -7.04 23.49
C ASN A 189 -10.43 -5.79 22.96
N LYS A 190 -9.74 -4.82 22.37
CA LYS A 190 -10.36 -3.59 21.82
C LYS A 190 -10.77 -3.71 20.35
N VAL A 191 -10.37 -4.79 19.70
CA VAL A 191 -10.78 -5.21 18.34
C VAL A 191 -11.23 -6.67 18.49
N PRO A 192 -12.42 -7.05 17.97
CA PRO A 192 -12.91 -8.42 18.04
C PRO A 192 -11.99 -9.42 17.32
#